data_AF-A0A932VVS6-F1
#
_entry.id   AF-A0A932VVS6-F1
#
_cell.length_a   1.000
_cell.length_b   1.000
_cell.length_c   1.000
_cell.angle_alpha   90.00
_cell.angle_beta   90.00
_cell.angle_gamma   90.00
#
_symmetry.space_group_name_H-M   'P 1'
#
loop_
_entity.id
_entity.type
_entity.pdbx_description
1 polymer ?
#
loop_
_entity_poly.entity_id
_entity_poly.type
_entity_poly.pdbx_seq_one_letter_code
_entity_poly.pdbx_strand_id
1 'polypeptide(L)'
;MGKRNDLSQKLTGGAPGWRDMIPRTGDNPRDSHVKDSSSRPRKNEKPSDKKIRKTYYIRESTIARIEQISNNQKVGISDLVEFGLTRFLEMLESGQIKMKTEVKEVRQIIY
;
A
#
# COMPACT_ATOMS: atom_id res chain seq x y z
N MET A 1 17.76 -60.81 0.44
CA MET A 1 18.59 -60.01 -0.49
C MET A 1 17.63 -59.38 -1.49
N GLY A 2 17.28 -58.09 -1.50
CA GLY A 2 18.06 -56.89 -1.24
C GLY A 2 18.28 -56.19 -2.59
N LYS A 3 17.38 -55.27 -2.95
CA LYS A 3 17.59 -54.09 -3.84
C LYS A 3 16.25 -53.41 -4.10
N ARG A 4 15.79 -52.62 -3.12
CA ARG A 4 14.86 -51.52 -3.37
C ARG A 4 15.65 -50.54 -4.24
N ASN A 5 15.23 -50.35 -5.49
CA ASN A 5 15.79 -49.30 -6.33
C ASN A 5 15.42 -47.96 -5.70
N ASP A 6 16.44 -47.35 -5.08
CA ASP A 6 16.40 -46.04 -4.45
C ASP A 6 16.03 -44.97 -5.49
N LEU A 7 14.75 -44.60 -5.53
CA LEU A 7 14.31 -43.35 -6.16
C LEU A 7 14.86 -42.10 -5.45
N SER A 8 15.55 -42.27 -4.31
CA SER A 8 16.24 -41.23 -3.56
C SER A 8 17.57 -40.79 -4.21
N GLN A 9 18.18 -41.61 -5.08
CA GLN A 9 19.48 -41.31 -5.71
C GLN A 9 19.39 -40.49 -7.02
N LYS A 10 18.18 -40.13 -7.49
CA LYS A 10 18.01 -39.21 -8.64
C LYS A 10 17.79 -37.75 -8.25
N LEU A 11 18.00 -37.40 -6.98
CA LEU A 11 17.98 -36.00 -6.50
C LEU A 11 19.36 -35.50 -6.06
N THR A 12 20.42 -36.30 -6.19
CA THR A 12 21.81 -35.84 -6.03
C THR A 12 22.28 -35.14 -7.31
N GLY A 13 21.72 -33.95 -7.52
CA GLY A 13 22.00 -33.05 -8.62
C GLY A 13 21.18 -31.79 -8.37
N GLY A 14 21.47 -31.13 -7.25
CA GLY A 14 20.75 -29.94 -6.80
C GLY A 14 20.72 -28.91 -7.91
N ALA A 15 19.56 -28.69 -8.51
CA ALA A 15 19.33 -27.58 -9.40
C ALA A 15 19.64 -26.29 -8.62
N PRO A 16 20.45 -25.37 -9.17
CA PRO A 16 20.78 -24.14 -8.48
C PRO A 16 19.48 -23.40 -8.16
N GLY A 17 19.26 -23.14 -6.88
CA GLY A 17 18.10 -22.38 -6.44
C GLY A 17 18.26 -20.93 -6.88
N TRP A 18 17.16 -20.18 -6.93
CA TRP A 18 17.21 -18.72 -7.16
C TRP A 18 18.15 -17.97 -6.19
N ARG A 19 18.50 -18.61 -5.06
CA ARG A 19 19.48 -18.13 -4.07
C ARG A 19 20.93 -18.22 -4.56
N ASP A 20 21.27 -19.11 -5.48
CA ASP A 20 22.62 -19.29 -6.02
C ASP A 20 22.95 -18.28 -7.13
N MET A 21 21.95 -17.56 -7.63
CA MET A 21 22.12 -16.43 -8.55
C MET A 21 22.50 -15.11 -7.85
N ILE A 22 22.59 -15.10 -6.52
CA ILE A 22 23.08 -13.94 -5.79
C ILE A 22 24.61 -14.09 -5.73
N PRO A 23 25.40 -13.30 -6.48
CA PRO A 23 26.85 -13.34 -6.35
C PRO A 23 27.21 -13.06 -4.88
N ARG A 24 27.81 -14.05 -4.21
CA ARG A 24 28.48 -13.84 -2.92
C ARG A 24 29.71 -12.98 -3.21
N THR A 25 29.53 -11.66 -3.12
CA THR A 25 30.63 -10.71 -3.22
C THR A 25 31.48 -10.80 -1.95
N GLY A 26 32.46 -11.70 -1.99
CA GLY A 26 33.50 -11.86 -0.97
C GLY A 26 34.52 -12.86 -1.46
N ASP A 27 35.74 -12.37 -1.68
CA ASP A 27 36.96 -13.05 -2.15
C ASP A 27 37.07 -13.11 -3.68
N ASN A 28 38.04 -12.46 -4.35
CA ASN A 28 39.41 -12.16 -3.94
C ASN A 28 40.06 -11.08 -4.89
N PRO A 29 41.38 -10.76 -4.84
CA PRO A 29 41.90 -9.43 -4.53
C PRO A 29 42.68 -8.75 -5.68
N ARG A 30 43.09 -7.49 -5.43
CA ARG A 30 44.05 -6.66 -6.18
C ARG A 30 43.57 -6.07 -7.52
N ASP A 31 43.21 -4.79 -7.47
CA ASP A 31 43.70 -3.73 -8.37
C ASP A 31 43.18 -2.38 -7.83
N SER A 32 44.05 -1.60 -7.19
CA SER A 32 44.76 -0.44 -7.76
C SER A 32 43.88 0.82 -7.89
N HIS A 33 44.17 1.78 -7.00
CA HIS A 33 43.94 3.23 -7.12
C HIS A 33 42.66 3.76 -7.79
N VAL A 34 41.68 4.18 -6.99
CA VAL A 34 41.02 5.51 -7.12
C VAL A 34 40.61 6.00 -5.73
N LYS A 35 41.33 6.98 -5.20
CA LYS A 35 40.78 7.94 -4.24
C LYS A 35 39.81 8.80 -5.03
N ASP A 36 38.52 8.77 -4.70
CA ASP A 36 37.72 9.97 -4.45
C ASP A 36 36.23 9.66 -4.37
N SER A 37 35.55 10.49 -3.58
CA SER A 37 34.11 10.66 -3.50
C SER A 37 33.36 9.57 -2.72
N SER A 38 33.27 9.81 -1.42
CA SER A 38 32.13 9.43 -0.59
C SER A 38 30.83 10.00 -1.19
N SER A 39 30.33 9.35 -2.23
CA SER A 39 29.00 9.56 -2.77
C SER A 39 28.09 8.48 -2.21
N ARG A 40 27.79 8.55 -0.90
CA ARG A 40 26.58 7.87 -0.41
C ARG A 40 25.44 8.42 -1.28
N PRO A 41 24.70 7.60 -2.04
CA PRO A 41 23.48 8.08 -2.65
C PRO A 41 22.63 8.57 -1.48
N ARG A 42 22.39 9.88 -1.41
CA ARG A 42 21.42 10.42 -0.48
C ARG A 42 20.14 9.65 -0.79
N LYS A 43 19.74 8.81 0.15
CA LYS A 43 18.44 8.16 0.11
C LYS A 43 17.47 9.32 0.03
N ASN A 44 16.97 9.60 -1.17
CA ASN A 44 15.86 10.53 -1.36
C ASN A 44 14.75 9.94 -0.50
N GLU A 45 14.57 10.49 0.69
CA GLU A 45 13.39 10.27 1.50
C GLU A 45 12.25 10.77 0.63
N LYS A 46 11.67 9.84 -0.14
CA LYS A 46 10.39 10.09 -0.79
C LYS A 46 9.50 10.56 0.34
N PRO A 47 8.91 11.77 0.28
CA PRO A 47 7.95 12.18 1.28
C PRO A 47 6.93 11.05 1.33
N SER A 48 6.84 10.38 2.48
CA SER A 48 5.89 9.31 2.63
C SER A 48 4.54 9.99 2.81
N ASP A 49 3.95 10.45 1.72
CA ASP A 49 2.52 10.71 1.60
C ASP A 49 1.82 9.37 1.72
N LYS A 50 1.86 8.82 2.93
CA LYS A 50 1.11 7.64 3.30
C LYS A 50 -0.34 8.08 3.28
N LYS A 51 -0.99 7.91 2.12
CA LYS A 51 -2.43 8.08 1.98
C LYS A 51 -3.10 7.28 3.09
N ILE A 52 -3.69 7.97 4.07
CA ILE A 52 -4.41 7.33 5.17
C ILE A 52 -5.69 6.77 4.57
N ARG A 53 -5.78 5.45 4.48
CA ARG A 53 -7.01 4.78 4.03
C ARG A 53 -7.98 4.72 5.20
N LYS A 54 -9.18 5.24 4.99
CA LYS A 54 -10.31 5.10 5.92
C LYS A 54 -11.45 4.40 5.20
N THR A 55 -12.11 3.49 5.89
CA THR A 55 -13.27 2.76 5.40
C THR A 55 -14.52 3.32 6.07
N TYR A 56 -15.55 3.60 5.27
CA TYR A 56 -16.81 4.18 5.75
C TYR A 56 -17.97 3.26 5.41
N TYR A 57 -18.94 3.19 6.31
CA TYR A 57 -20.22 2.55 6.03
C TYR A 57 -21.14 3.55 5.32
N ILE A 58 -21.57 3.18 4.12
CA ILE A 58 -22.45 3.99 3.28
C ILE A 58 -23.66 3.13 2.91
N ARG A 59 -24.84 3.74 2.75
CA ARG A 59 -26.04 3.00 2.33
C ARG A 59 -25.83 2.41 0.93
N GLU A 60 -26.32 1.21 0.71
CA GLU A 60 -26.20 0.49 -0.57
C GLU A 60 -26.76 1.30 -1.75
N SER A 61 -27.91 1.96 -1.55
CA SER A 61 -28.50 2.84 -2.57
C SER A 61 -27.60 4.03 -2.96
N THR A 62 -26.78 4.50 -2.03
CA THR A 62 -25.79 5.56 -2.30
C THR A 62 -24.61 5.02 -3.09
N ILE A 63 -24.14 3.80 -2.76
CA ILE A 63 -23.05 3.13 -3.49
C ILE A 63 -23.43 2.93 -4.96
N ALA A 64 -24.60 2.35 -5.23
CA ALA A 64 -25.08 2.14 -6.59
C ALA A 64 -25.15 3.45 -7.40
N ARG A 65 -25.53 4.55 -6.74
CA ARG A 65 -25.57 5.87 -7.39
C ARG A 65 -24.18 6.45 -7.67
N ILE A 66 -23.22 6.25 -6.76
CA ILE A 66 -21.82 6.64 -6.96
C ILE A 66 -21.23 5.88 -8.15
N GLU A 67 -21.47 4.57 -8.24
CA GLU A 67 -21.00 3.74 -9.35
C GLU A 67 -21.60 4.19 -10.69
N GLN A 68 -22.90 4.50 -10.72
CA GLN A 68 -23.55 5.02 -11.92
C GLN A 68 -22.94 6.36 -12.37
N ILE A 69 -22.69 7.28 -11.44
CA ILE A 69 -22.06 8.58 -11.76
C ILE A 69 -20.62 8.38 -12.25
N SER A 70 -19.86 7.52 -11.58
CA SER A 70 -18.49 7.16 -11.96
C SER A 70 -18.43 6.61 -13.38
N ASN A 71 -19.34 5.70 -13.75
CA ASN A 71 -19.44 5.15 -15.10
C ASN A 71 -19.82 6.21 -16.14
N ASN A 72 -20.81 7.06 -15.83
CA ASN A 72 -21.29 8.09 -16.75
C ASN A 72 -20.24 9.17 -17.03
N GLN A 73 -19.50 9.58 -16.00
CA GLN A 73 -18.49 10.64 -16.09
C GLN A 73 -17.08 10.10 -16.40
N LYS A 74 -16.92 8.77 -16.44
CA LYS A 74 -15.63 8.08 -16.64
C LYS A 74 -14.54 8.53 -15.64
N VAL A 75 -14.93 8.72 -14.38
CA VAL A 75 -14.03 9.10 -13.27
C VAL A 75 -13.94 7.97 -12.28
N GLY A 76 -12.78 7.84 -11.61
CA GLY A 76 -12.59 6.87 -10.54
C GLY A 76 -13.50 7.15 -9.34
N ILE A 77 -14.02 6.08 -8.71
CA ILE A 77 -14.86 6.19 -7.51
C ILE A 77 -14.13 6.95 -6.39
N SER A 78 -12.82 6.69 -6.21
CA SER A 78 -12.00 7.39 -5.21
C SER A 78 -12.00 8.90 -5.42
N ASP A 79 -11.80 9.34 -6.66
CA ASP A 79 -11.71 10.77 -7.00
C ASP A 79 -13.08 11.44 -6.84
N LEU A 80 -14.16 10.73 -7.19
CA LEU A 80 -15.53 11.21 -7.01
C LEU A 80 -15.89 11.39 -5.54
N VAL A 81 -15.48 10.44 -4.69
CA VAL A 81 -15.68 10.52 -3.23
C VAL A 81 -14.86 11.66 -2.64
N GLU A 82 -13.60 11.81 -3.03
CA GLU A 82 -12.72 12.89 -2.57
C GLU A 82 -13.25 14.27 -2.97
N PHE A 83 -13.71 14.41 -4.22
CA PHE A 83 -14.35 15.62 -4.71
C PHE A 83 -15.64 15.93 -3.94
N GLY A 84 -16.50 14.93 -3.75
CA GLY A 84 -17.77 15.09 -3.05
C GLY A 84 -17.58 15.51 -1.59
N LEU A 85 -16.63 14.90 -0.89
CA LEU A 85 -16.30 15.25 0.50
C LEU A 85 -15.72 16.66 0.59
N THR A 86 -14.80 17.03 -0.31
CA THR A 86 -14.20 18.38 -0.34
C THR A 86 -15.27 19.44 -0.57
N ARG A 87 -16.12 19.26 -1.58
CA ARG A 87 -17.22 20.21 -1.86
C ARG A 87 -18.22 20.30 -0.72
N PHE A 88 -18.52 19.19 -0.08
CA PHE A 88 -19.43 19.19 1.07
C PHE A 88 -18.85 19.98 2.26
N LEU A 89 -17.54 19.86 2.53
CA LEU A 89 -16.87 20.67 3.55
C LEU A 89 -16.91 22.17 3.22
N GLU A 90 -16.62 22.55 1.97
CA GLU A 90 -16.74 23.94 1.52
C GLU A 90 -18.15 24.51 1.71
N MET A 91 -19.19 23.71 1.45
CA MET A 91 -20.59 24.09 1.66
C MET A 91 -20.96 24.24 3.14
N LEU A 92 -20.32 23.48 4.03
CA LEU A 92 -20.50 23.65 5.48
C LEU A 92 -19.81 24.94 5.96
N GLU A 93 -18.57 25.18 5.52
CA GLU A 93 -17.79 26.35 5.91
C GLU A 93 -18.40 27.66 5.41
N SER A 94 -18.96 27.65 4.19
CA SER A 94 -19.70 28.79 3.63
C SER A 94 -21.09 29.00 4.26
N GLY A 95 -21.51 28.11 5.19
CA GLY A 95 -22.79 28.20 5.88
C GLY A 95 -24.01 27.87 5.02
N GLN A 96 -23.81 27.32 3.81
CA GLN A 96 -24.90 26.89 2.92
C GLN A 96 -25.62 25.64 3.46
N ILE A 97 -24.89 24.78 4.18
CA ILE A 97 -25.44 23.60 4.83
C ILE A 97 -25.30 23.76 6.34
N LYS A 98 -26.42 23.67 7.06
CA LYS A 98 -26.41 23.56 8.54
C LYS A 98 -26.59 22.10 8.92
N MET A 99 -25.52 21.46 9.41
CA MET A 99 -25.66 20.14 10.04
C MET A 99 -26.44 20.29 11.35
N LYS A 100 -27.53 19.54 11.48
CA LYS A 100 -28.15 19.28 12.77
C LYS A 100 -27.33 18.20 13.47
N THR A 101 -26.23 18.60 14.10
CA THR A 101 -25.49 17.71 15.00
C THR A 101 -26.30 17.55 16.28
N GLU A 102 -27.17 16.53 16.31
CA GLU A 102 -27.64 15.99 17.58
C GLU A 102 -26.48 15.25 18.22
N VAL A 103 -25.69 15.97 19.03
CA VAL A 103 -24.74 15.33 19.93
C VAL A 103 -25.57 14.59 20.96
N LYS A 104 -25.74 13.27 20.78
CA LYS A 104 -26.21 12.42 21.86
C LYS A 104 -25.12 12.40 22.91
N GLU A 105 -25.25 13.24 23.94
CA GLU A 105 -24.42 13.17 25.14
C GLU A 105 -24.50 11.75 25.69
N VAL A 106 -23.45 10.97 25.45
CA VAL A 106 -23.26 9.69 26.13
C VAL A 106 -22.96 10.04 27.58
N ARG A 107 -23.98 10.05 28.43
CA ARG A 107 -23.80 10.14 29.89
C ARG A 107 -22.92 8.96 30.30
N GLN A 108 -21.64 9.22 30.54
CA GLN A 108 -20.76 8.27 31.20
C GLN A 108 -21.31 8.08 32.62
N ILE A 109 -21.89 6.91 32.88
CA ILE A 109 -22.23 6.48 34.23
C ILE A 109 -20.91 6.03 34.85
N ILE A 110 -20.37 6.86 35.75
CA ILE A 110 -19.27 6.47 36.63
C ILE A 110 -19.93 5.71 37.79
N TYR A 111 -19.54 4.43 37.95
CA TYR A 111 -19.88 3.60 39.12
C TYR A 111 -19.00 3.97 40.32
#